data_AF-A0A3A9GF01-F1
#
_entry.id   AF-A0A3A9GF01-F1
#
_cell.length_a   1.000
_cell.length_b   1.000
_cell.length_c   1.000
_cell.angle_alpha   90.00
_cell.angle_beta   90.00
_cell.angle_gamma   90.00
#
_symmetry.space_group_name_H-M   'P 1'
#
loop_
_entity.id
_entity.type
_entity.pdbx_description
1 polymer ?
#
loop_
_entity_poly.entity_id
_entity_poly.type
_entity_poly.pdbx_seq_one_letter_code
_entity_poly.pdbx_strand_id
1 'polypeptide(L)'
;MYNSVLEQLEKAISLKEDGLIPESDAVMNMLSLEVEKIMAQFDEPKEKIENLNFDKSTLSRRGRLLAENDMVMLRNISDEDYEDYMKVSYECAIMKSAFKEDTFKKDLWESFLSDTAANFSIYDKVSGEYVGYCGIKNINVENWELVIELLKKYRHRGYGYHALVVMLNALTELTGKPAYRSRVDSDNYASQNLMKKLGAKPNGISEMFIHGEYLRKFQEENKDLIDDKRRKLAKEFHVAPIDLIGHVLEFRIDWNPTDL
;
A
#
# COMPACT_ATOMS: atom_id res chain seq x y z
N MET A 1 -17.02 -4.83 6.53
CA MET A 1 -16.24 -6.08 6.50
C MET A 1 -16.27 -6.80 7.85
N TYR A 2 -15.76 -6.23 8.96
CA TYR A 2 -15.81 -6.88 10.30
C TYR A 2 -17.23 -7.23 10.78
N ASN A 3 -18.20 -6.32 10.63
CA ASN A 3 -19.61 -6.58 11.01
C ASN A 3 -20.25 -7.70 10.18
N SER A 4 -19.84 -7.87 8.92
CA SER A 4 -20.36 -8.93 8.04
C SER A 4 -19.87 -10.32 8.45
N VAL A 5 -18.62 -10.45 8.90
CA VAL A 5 -18.06 -11.73 9.35
C VAL A 5 -18.68 -12.18 10.66
N LEU A 6 -18.89 -11.24 11.59
CA LEU A 6 -19.57 -11.50 12.87
C LEU A 6 -21.03 -11.92 12.66
N GLU A 7 -21.78 -11.21 11.82
CA GLU A 7 -23.17 -11.58 11.49
C GLU A 7 -23.26 -12.97 10.85
N GLN A 8 -22.29 -13.33 10.00
CA GLN A 8 -22.25 -14.66 9.38
C GLN A 8 -21.88 -15.77 10.38
N LEU A 9 -20.98 -15.50 11.33
CA LEU A 9 -20.65 -16.42 12.42
C LEU A 9 -21.83 -16.64 13.37
N GLU A 10 -22.51 -15.56 13.77
CA GLU A 10 -23.73 -15.63 14.59
C GLU A 10 -24.82 -16.42 13.88
N LYS A 11 -24.99 -16.22 12.57
CA LYS A 11 -25.89 -17.00 11.74
C LYS A 11 -25.53 -18.49 11.70
N ALA A 12 -24.24 -18.82 11.54
CA ALA A 12 -23.79 -20.21 11.53
C ALA A 12 -24.04 -20.91 12.87
N ILE A 13 -23.83 -20.20 13.99
CA ILE A 13 -24.09 -20.69 15.34
C ILE A 13 -25.59 -20.95 15.53
N SER A 14 -26.44 -19.98 15.18
CA SER A 14 -27.91 -20.14 15.28
C SER A 14 -28.43 -21.32 14.45
N LEU A 15 -27.96 -21.50 13.21
CA LEU A 15 -28.35 -22.64 12.37
C LEU A 15 -27.96 -23.99 12.99
N LYS A 16 -26.81 -24.04 13.66
CA LYS A 16 -26.33 -25.24 14.34
C LYS A 16 -27.17 -25.58 15.58
N GLU A 17 -27.56 -24.56 16.34
CA GLU A 17 -28.45 -24.70 17.50
C GLU A 17 -29.84 -25.20 17.10
N ASP A 18 -30.32 -24.80 15.91
CA ASP A 18 -31.59 -25.25 15.32
C ASP A 18 -31.51 -26.64 14.65
N GLY A 19 -30.35 -27.31 14.69
CA GLY A 19 -30.14 -28.64 14.11
C GLY A 19 -29.96 -28.66 12.59
N LEU A 20 -29.82 -27.50 11.95
CA LEU A 20 -29.56 -27.32 10.51
C LEU A 20 -28.05 -27.35 10.24
N ILE A 21 -27.45 -28.52 10.52
CA ILE A 21 -26.01 -28.73 10.45
C ILE A 21 -25.45 -28.52 9.02
N PRO A 22 -26.05 -29.05 7.94
CA PRO A 22 -25.53 -28.85 6.59
C PRO A 22 -25.50 -27.37 6.15
N GLU A 23 -26.48 -26.59 6.56
CA GLU A 23 -26.61 -25.16 6.26
C GLU A 23 -25.62 -24.33 7.08
N SER A 24 -25.39 -24.71 8.35
CA SER A 24 -24.33 -24.14 9.19
C SER A 24 -22.94 -24.39 8.58
N ASP A 25 -22.67 -25.62 8.15
CA ASP A 25 -21.41 -26.00 7.51
C ASP A 25 -21.19 -25.25 6.19
N ALA A 26 -22.26 -24.99 5.41
CA ALA A 26 -22.17 -24.18 4.19
C ALA A 26 -21.78 -22.72 4.48
N VAL A 27 -22.31 -22.12 5.54
CA VAL A 27 -21.93 -20.76 5.98
C VAL A 27 -20.49 -20.74 6.49
N MET A 28 -20.08 -21.74 7.28
CA MET A 28 -18.71 -21.87 7.79
C MET A 28 -17.68 -22.10 6.68
N ASN A 29 -18.02 -22.86 5.65
CA ASN A 29 -17.15 -23.06 4.49
C ASN A 29 -17.00 -21.75 3.69
N MET A 30 -18.07 -20.96 3.52
CA MET A 30 -17.97 -19.65 2.88
C MET A 30 -17.12 -18.66 3.69
N LEU A 31 -17.29 -18.63 5.01
CA LEU A 31 -16.45 -17.85 5.93
C LEU A 31 -14.98 -18.27 5.84
N SER A 32 -14.71 -19.58 5.82
CA SER A 32 -13.35 -20.11 5.71
C SER A 32 -12.71 -19.71 4.38
N LEU A 33 -13.46 -19.80 3.27
CA LEU A 33 -13.02 -19.30 1.97
C LEU A 33 -12.79 -17.79 1.95
N GLU A 34 -13.56 -17.00 2.70
CA GLU A 34 -13.39 -15.55 2.79
C GLU A 34 -12.18 -15.17 3.63
N VAL A 35 -11.91 -15.92 4.71
CA VAL A 35 -10.68 -15.82 5.49
C VAL A 35 -9.46 -16.27 4.68
N GLU A 36 -9.53 -17.39 3.97
CA GLU A 36 -8.47 -17.85 3.06
C GLU A 36 -8.20 -16.83 1.96
N LYS A 37 -9.23 -16.16 1.43
CA LYS A 37 -9.07 -15.03 0.49
C LYS A 37 -8.37 -13.86 1.16
N ILE A 38 -8.75 -13.46 2.37
CA ILE A 38 -8.07 -12.41 3.13
C ILE A 38 -6.61 -12.80 3.41
N MET A 39 -6.34 -14.06 3.71
CA MET A 39 -4.97 -14.55 3.91
C MET A 39 -4.17 -14.52 2.60
N ALA A 40 -4.78 -14.89 1.47
CA ALA A 40 -4.17 -14.79 0.15
C ALA A 40 -3.94 -13.34 -0.32
N GLN A 41 -4.68 -12.36 0.23
CA GLN A 41 -4.42 -10.92 0.01
C GLN A 41 -3.08 -10.47 0.62
N PHE A 42 -2.51 -11.23 1.55
CA PHE A 42 -1.17 -10.99 2.11
C PHE A 42 -0.08 -11.78 1.39
N ASP A 43 -0.44 -12.74 0.53
CA ASP A 43 0.47 -13.39 -0.41
C ASP A 43 0.34 -12.70 -1.78
N GLU A 44 0.83 -11.46 -1.89
CA GLU A 44 1.05 -10.85 -3.21
C GLU A 44 1.86 -11.86 -4.06
N PRO A 45 1.44 -12.18 -5.31
CA PRO A 45 2.27 -12.96 -6.21
C PRO A 45 3.64 -12.28 -6.27
N LYS A 46 4.67 -12.93 -5.71
CA LYS A 46 6.02 -12.38 -5.68
C LYS A 46 6.38 -12.03 -7.11
N GLU A 47 6.63 -10.74 -7.36
CA GLU A 47 7.16 -10.30 -8.63
C GLU A 47 8.33 -11.20 -8.99
N LYS A 48 8.44 -11.56 -10.28
CA LYS A 48 9.58 -12.34 -10.73
C LYS A 48 10.84 -11.64 -10.23
N ILE A 49 11.54 -12.30 -9.32
CA ILE A 49 12.82 -11.84 -8.80
C ILE A 49 13.77 -11.92 -9.98
N GLU A 50 13.88 -10.83 -10.71
CA GLU A 50 15.04 -10.58 -11.53
C GLU A 50 16.14 -10.32 -10.53
N ASN A 51 17.10 -11.24 -10.36
CA ASN A 51 18.20 -11.12 -9.39
C ASN A 51 19.13 -9.94 -9.75
N LEU A 52 18.59 -8.73 -9.76
CA LEU A 52 19.28 -7.46 -9.79
C LEU A 52 19.87 -7.34 -8.38
N ASN A 53 21.10 -7.84 -8.21
CA ASN A 53 21.89 -7.70 -6.99
C ASN A 53 22.20 -6.22 -6.74
N PHE A 54 21.19 -5.42 -6.42
CA PHE A 54 21.36 -4.03 -6.03
C PHE A 54 22.14 -4.00 -4.73
N ASP A 55 23.28 -3.33 -4.73
CA ASP A 55 24.10 -3.19 -3.53
C ASP A 55 23.44 -2.18 -2.58
N LYS A 56 22.68 -2.69 -1.61
CA LYS A 56 22.00 -1.89 -0.59
C LYS A 56 22.97 -1.02 0.23
N SER A 57 24.26 -1.32 0.25
CA SER A 57 25.26 -0.48 0.92
C SER A 57 25.40 0.91 0.31
N THR A 58 24.89 1.11 -0.92
CA THR A 58 24.77 2.43 -1.55
C THR A 58 23.72 3.32 -0.89
N LEU A 59 22.76 2.73 -0.16
CA LEU A 59 21.78 3.49 0.63
C LEU A 59 22.36 3.87 1.99
N SER A 60 21.82 4.94 2.59
CA SER A 60 22.24 5.39 3.92
C SER A 60 22.03 4.29 4.97
N ARG A 61 22.85 4.24 6.02
CA ARG A 61 22.69 3.26 7.12
C ARG A 61 21.41 3.54 7.92
N ARG A 62 20.85 2.50 8.57
CA ARG A 62 19.74 2.66 9.52
C ARG A 62 19.99 3.80 10.50
N GLY A 63 18.97 4.60 10.76
CA GLY A 63 19.06 5.75 11.66
C GLY A 63 19.84 6.95 11.11
N ARG A 64 20.34 6.91 9.87
CA ARG A 64 21.04 8.06 9.28
C ARG A 64 20.12 8.89 8.41
N LEU A 65 20.37 10.19 8.42
CA LEU A 65 19.75 11.14 7.51
C LEU A 65 19.98 10.66 6.07
N LEU A 66 18.90 10.59 5.30
CA LEU A 66 18.95 10.39 3.86
C LEU A 66 19.06 11.76 3.19
N ALA A 67 18.07 12.63 3.41
CA ALA A 67 17.99 13.96 2.85
C ALA A 67 16.92 14.80 3.57
N GLU A 68 16.90 16.11 3.33
CA GLU A 68 15.96 17.04 3.94
C GLU A 68 15.67 18.25 3.03
N ASN A 69 14.60 18.96 3.34
CA ASN A 69 14.32 20.31 2.84
C ASN A 69 13.71 21.16 3.97
N ASP A 70 13.20 22.34 3.65
CA ASP A 70 12.62 23.27 4.62
C ASP A 70 11.40 22.71 5.38
N MET A 71 10.75 21.66 4.86
CA MET A 71 9.53 21.08 5.44
C MET A 71 9.77 19.74 6.14
N VAL A 72 10.59 18.88 5.55
CA VAL A 72 10.75 17.49 6.02
C VAL A 72 12.20 17.06 6.12
N MET A 73 12.45 16.16 7.07
CA MET A 73 13.69 15.42 7.22
C MET A 73 13.40 13.93 7.03
N LEU A 74 14.14 13.27 6.14
CA LEU A 74 14.05 11.83 5.91
C LEU A 74 15.21 11.11 6.55
N ARG A 75 14.91 10.11 7.38
CA ARG A 75 15.91 9.25 8.02
C ARG A 75 15.65 7.81 7.64
N ASN A 76 16.70 7.05 7.34
CA ASN A 76 16.53 5.61 7.14
C ASN A 76 16.00 4.97 8.43
N ILE A 77 15.00 4.11 8.28
CA ILE A 77 14.28 3.50 9.39
C ILE A 77 15.24 2.81 10.37
N SER A 78 14.90 2.84 11.65
CA SER A 78 15.60 2.12 12.71
C SER A 78 14.64 1.49 13.69
N ASP A 79 15.16 0.63 14.58
CA ASP A 79 14.38 -0.01 15.64
C ASP A 79 13.70 0.98 16.59
N GLU A 80 14.27 2.18 16.75
CA GLU A 80 13.67 3.28 17.52
C GLU A 80 12.34 3.80 16.93
N ASP A 81 12.06 3.53 15.66
CA ASP A 81 10.87 4.02 14.95
C ASP A 81 9.67 3.08 15.06
N TYR A 82 9.82 1.94 15.75
CA TYR A 82 8.80 0.91 15.87
C TYR A 82 7.44 1.48 16.31
N GLU A 83 7.41 2.23 17.41
CA GLU A 83 6.17 2.76 17.98
C GLU A 83 5.48 3.76 17.04
N ASP A 84 6.27 4.57 16.33
CA ASP A 84 5.75 5.58 15.41
C ASP A 84 5.23 4.95 14.11
N TYR A 85 5.94 3.96 13.58
CA TYR A 85 5.47 3.14 12.46
C TYR A 85 4.18 2.38 12.82
N MET A 86 4.10 1.80 14.03
CA MET A 86 2.90 1.09 14.47
C MET A 86 1.68 2.01 14.59
N LYS A 87 1.87 3.27 15.03
CA LYS A 87 0.78 4.26 15.04
C LYS A 87 0.25 4.55 13.63
N VAL A 88 1.14 4.79 12.66
CA VAL A 88 0.73 5.03 11.26
C VAL A 88 0.02 3.82 10.68
N SER A 89 0.61 2.64 10.85
CA SER A 89 0.08 1.39 10.33
C SER A 89 -1.31 1.11 10.89
N TYR A 90 -1.50 1.28 12.20
CA TYR A 90 -2.82 1.13 12.83
C TYR A 90 -3.84 2.15 12.32
N GLU A 91 -3.43 3.39 12.06
CA GLU A 91 -4.33 4.44 11.61
C GLU A 91 -4.77 4.26 10.15
N CYS A 92 -3.88 3.70 9.32
CA CYS A 92 -4.12 3.41 7.90
C CYS A 92 -4.77 2.03 7.68
N ALA A 93 -4.69 1.12 8.65
CA ALA A 93 -5.23 -0.23 8.52
C ALA A 93 -6.75 -0.27 8.32
N ILE A 94 -7.16 -1.11 7.37
CA ILE A 94 -8.55 -1.52 7.18
C ILE A 94 -8.98 -2.43 8.36
N MET A 95 -8.12 -3.37 8.76
CA MET A 95 -8.38 -4.34 9.81
C MET A 95 -7.65 -3.99 11.12
N LYS A 96 -8.13 -2.95 11.80
CA LYS A 96 -7.55 -2.50 13.09
C LYS A 96 -7.52 -3.58 14.17
N SER A 97 -8.42 -4.56 14.11
CA SER A 97 -8.47 -5.67 15.06
C SER A 97 -7.23 -6.56 15.01
N ALA A 98 -6.54 -6.65 13.86
CA ALA A 98 -5.34 -7.46 13.70
C ALA A 98 -4.18 -7.00 14.62
N PHE A 99 -4.13 -5.71 14.96
CA PHE A 99 -3.11 -5.14 15.86
C PHE A 99 -3.25 -5.58 17.32
N LYS A 100 -4.33 -6.31 17.67
CA LYS A 100 -4.45 -6.97 18.98
C LYS A 100 -3.52 -8.18 19.10
N GLU A 101 -3.16 -8.78 17.97
CA GLU A 101 -2.27 -9.94 17.93
C GLU A 101 -0.81 -9.47 17.89
N ASP A 102 -0.03 -9.86 18.88
CA ASP A 102 1.40 -9.50 18.96
C ASP A 102 2.21 -10.11 17.81
N THR A 103 1.83 -11.30 17.34
CA THR A 103 2.43 -11.95 16.17
C THR A 103 2.24 -11.11 14.91
N PHE A 104 1.03 -10.59 14.68
CA PHE A 104 0.76 -9.72 13.54
C PHE A 104 1.62 -8.45 13.56
N LYS A 105 1.73 -7.78 14.71
CA LYS A 105 2.59 -6.58 14.85
C LYS A 105 4.06 -6.90 14.60
N LYS A 106 4.53 -8.04 15.09
CA LYS A 106 5.90 -8.52 14.86
C LYS A 106 6.15 -8.78 13.38
N ASP A 107 5.29 -9.54 12.73
CA ASP A 107 5.43 -9.90 11.31
C ASP A 107 5.37 -8.64 10.42
N LEU A 108 4.47 -7.71 10.74
CA LEU A 108 4.37 -6.42 10.06
C LEU A 108 5.65 -5.60 10.18
N TRP A 109 6.28 -5.58 11.36
CA TRP A 109 7.55 -4.88 11.58
C TRP A 109 8.73 -5.55 10.88
N GLU A 110 8.83 -6.87 10.98
CA GLU A 110 9.92 -7.63 10.33
C GLU A 110 9.85 -7.49 8.80
N SER A 111 8.64 -7.54 8.23
CA SER A 111 8.41 -7.27 6.81
C SER A 111 8.82 -5.85 6.42
N PHE A 112 8.48 -4.86 7.25
CA PHE A 112 8.87 -3.47 7.03
C PHE A 112 10.38 -3.23 7.11
N LEU A 113 11.11 -4.04 7.89
CA LEU A 113 12.56 -4.01 7.99
C LEU A 113 13.28 -4.93 6.98
N SER A 114 12.55 -5.53 6.04
CA SER A 114 13.09 -6.46 5.05
C SER A 114 14.33 -5.91 4.34
N ASP A 115 15.28 -6.80 4.07
CA ASP A 115 16.49 -6.44 3.32
C ASP A 115 16.19 -6.02 1.88
N THR A 116 15.05 -6.43 1.33
CA THR A 116 14.60 -5.99 0.01
C THR A 116 13.94 -4.62 0.01
N ALA A 117 13.56 -4.07 1.17
CA ALA A 117 12.88 -2.79 1.26
C ALA A 117 13.86 -1.65 1.60
N ALA A 118 13.52 -0.44 1.16
CA ALA A 118 14.21 0.79 1.56
C ALA A 118 13.18 1.77 2.13
N ASN A 119 13.08 1.83 3.45
CA ASN A 119 12.06 2.61 4.16
C ASN A 119 12.69 3.78 4.92
N PHE A 120 12.03 4.93 4.86
CA PHE A 120 12.49 6.19 5.43
C PHE A 120 11.39 6.81 6.31
N SER A 121 11.74 7.08 7.56
CA SER A 121 10.92 7.87 8.48
C SER A 121 10.90 9.33 8.03
N ILE A 122 9.71 9.91 8.01
CA ILE A 122 9.46 11.32 7.68
C ILE A 122 9.24 12.07 8.99
N TYR A 123 10.04 13.10 9.23
CA TYR A 123 9.87 14.03 10.34
C TYR A 123 9.57 15.43 9.82
N ASP A 124 8.74 16.17 10.55
CA ASP A 124 8.63 17.61 10.37
C ASP A 124 9.96 18.28 10.72
N LYS A 125 10.48 19.11 9.82
CA LYS A 125 11.82 19.70 10.00
C LYS A 125 11.90 20.68 11.17
N VAL A 126 10.79 21.34 11.51
CA VAL A 126 10.76 22.42 12.51
C VAL A 126 10.45 21.86 13.89
N SER A 127 9.39 21.06 14.03
CA SER A 127 8.96 20.50 15.31
C SER A 127 9.72 19.23 15.69
N GLY A 128 10.29 18.52 14.71
CA GLY A 128 10.89 17.20 14.91
C GLY A 128 9.85 16.09 15.13
N GLU A 129 8.56 16.39 15.01
CA GLU A 129 7.52 15.37 15.17
C GLU A 129 7.54 14.37 14.02
N TYR A 130 7.27 13.10 14.36
CA TYR A 130 7.10 12.05 13.36
C TYR A 130 5.82 12.27 12.55
N VAL A 131 5.96 12.25 11.22
CA VAL A 131 4.89 12.54 10.26
C VAL A 131 4.32 11.28 9.63
N GLY A 132 5.18 10.32 9.32
CA GLY A 132 4.86 9.12 8.54
C GLY A 132 6.11 8.44 8.02
N TYR A 133 5.95 7.59 7.01
CA TYR A 133 7.08 7.00 6.29
C TYR A 133 6.84 7.00 4.77
N CYS A 134 7.93 6.94 4.02
CA CYS A 134 7.92 6.63 2.59
C CYS A 134 9.07 5.67 2.25
N GLY A 135 9.01 5.02 1.09
CA GLY A 135 10.05 4.07 0.73
C GLY A 135 9.84 3.37 -0.59
N ILE A 136 10.66 2.34 -0.80
CA ILE A 136 10.60 1.39 -1.91
C ILE A 136 10.28 0.01 -1.35
N LYS A 137 9.21 -0.63 -1.85
CA LYS A 137 8.78 -1.95 -1.38
C LYS A 137 9.81 -3.05 -1.65
N ASN A 138 10.38 -3.07 -2.85
CA ASN A 138 11.38 -4.04 -3.27
C ASN A 138 12.43 -3.40 -4.18
N ILE A 139 13.69 -3.36 -3.73
CA ILE A 139 14.83 -2.79 -4.48
C ILE A 139 15.48 -3.82 -5.41
N ASN A 140 15.13 -5.10 -5.29
CA ASN A 140 15.67 -6.20 -6.09
C ASN A 140 14.87 -6.46 -7.37
N VAL A 141 14.02 -5.53 -7.79
CA VAL A 141 13.23 -5.62 -9.03
C VAL A 141 13.52 -4.42 -9.93
N GLU A 142 13.24 -4.54 -11.22
CA GLU A 142 13.46 -3.45 -12.17
C GLU A 142 12.56 -2.25 -11.86
N ASN A 143 11.28 -2.47 -11.54
CA ASN A 143 10.32 -1.38 -11.36
C ASN A 143 10.10 -1.07 -9.88
N TRP A 144 10.93 -0.18 -9.33
CA TRP A 144 10.87 0.20 -7.92
C TRP A 144 9.53 0.86 -7.58
N GLU A 145 8.75 0.21 -6.72
CA GLU A 145 7.44 0.69 -6.28
C GLU A 145 7.54 1.57 -5.05
N LEU A 146 7.02 2.80 -5.17
CA LEU A 146 6.92 3.75 -4.08
C LEU A 146 5.82 3.35 -3.09
N VAL A 147 6.11 3.52 -1.80
CA VAL A 147 5.13 3.50 -0.71
C VAL A 147 5.18 4.81 0.08
N ILE A 148 4.03 5.28 0.54
CA ILE A 148 3.94 6.40 1.48
C ILE A 148 2.69 6.29 2.35
N GLU A 149 2.86 6.45 3.65
CA GLU A 149 1.76 6.55 4.61
C GLU A 149 2.03 7.65 5.64
N LEU A 150 1.00 8.46 5.91
CA LEU A 150 1.09 9.61 6.80
C LEU A 150 0.03 9.53 7.89
N LEU A 151 0.36 9.99 9.09
CA LEU A 151 -0.65 10.25 10.12
C LEU A 151 -1.66 11.29 9.60
N LYS A 152 -2.95 11.10 9.93
CA LYS A 152 -4.08 11.93 9.49
C LYS A 152 -3.84 13.41 9.76
N LYS A 153 -3.22 13.75 10.89
CA LYS A 153 -2.93 15.15 11.24
C LYS A 153 -2.03 15.88 10.24
N TYR A 154 -1.23 15.16 9.43
CA TYR A 154 -0.31 15.73 8.43
C TYR A 154 -0.78 15.57 6.98
N ARG A 155 -1.89 14.87 6.73
CA ARG A 155 -2.43 14.71 5.37
C ARG A 155 -2.94 16.05 4.84
N HIS A 156 -2.90 16.22 3.51
CA HIS A 156 -3.32 17.44 2.80
C HIS A 156 -2.56 18.73 3.17
N ARG A 157 -1.37 18.62 3.77
CA ARG A 157 -0.55 19.78 4.16
C ARG A 157 0.76 19.92 3.37
N GLY A 158 0.99 19.07 2.38
CA GLY A 158 2.19 19.09 1.54
C GLY A 158 3.26 18.06 1.92
N TYR A 159 3.23 17.49 3.13
CA TYR A 159 4.26 16.55 3.59
C TYR A 159 4.52 15.39 2.62
N GLY A 160 3.47 14.77 2.07
CA GLY A 160 3.64 13.65 1.15
C GLY A 160 4.39 14.03 -0.13
N TYR A 161 4.15 15.24 -0.64
CA TYR A 161 4.86 15.76 -1.81
C TYR A 161 6.33 16.04 -1.47
N HIS A 162 6.58 16.79 -0.39
CA HIS A 162 7.95 17.13 0.00
C HIS A 162 8.78 15.90 0.38
N ALA A 163 8.18 14.91 1.03
CA ALA A 163 8.84 13.65 1.35
C ALA A 163 9.23 12.87 0.09
N LEU A 164 8.30 12.68 -0.86
CA LEU A 164 8.62 11.94 -2.08
C LEU A 164 9.62 12.69 -2.97
N VAL A 165 9.53 14.02 -3.09
CA VAL A 165 10.54 14.83 -3.82
C VAL A 165 11.94 14.61 -3.24
N VAL A 166 12.09 14.76 -1.91
CA VAL A 166 13.39 14.63 -1.25
C VAL A 166 13.92 13.21 -1.37
N MET A 167 13.04 12.21 -1.21
CA MET A 167 13.41 10.79 -1.38
C MET A 167 13.85 10.49 -2.82
N LEU A 168 13.08 10.90 -3.82
CA LEU A 168 13.36 10.63 -5.23
C LEU A 168 14.66 11.30 -5.69
N ASN A 169 14.91 12.55 -5.27
CA ASN A 169 16.18 13.23 -5.53
C ASN A 169 17.36 12.47 -4.93
N ALA A 170 17.28 12.10 -3.65
CA ALA A 170 18.35 11.37 -2.97
C ALA A 170 18.59 9.99 -3.59
N LEU A 171 17.53 9.24 -3.90
CA LEU A 171 17.65 7.93 -4.54
C LEU A 171 18.23 8.05 -5.95
N THR A 172 17.82 9.05 -6.72
CA THR A 172 18.35 9.27 -8.08
C THR A 172 19.85 9.59 -8.02
N GLU A 173 20.28 10.43 -7.08
CA GLU A 173 21.69 10.76 -6.89
C GLU A 173 22.52 9.53 -6.48
N LEU A 174 22.00 8.72 -5.55
CA LEU A 174 22.71 7.54 -5.04
C LEU A 174 22.76 6.37 -6.03
N THR A 175 21.73 6.23 -6.88
CA THR A 175 21.51 4.98 -7.64
C THR A 175 21.43 5.18 -9.14
N GLY A 176 21.25 6.41 -9.62
CA GLY A 176 20.99 6.72 -11.03
C GLY A 176 19.64 6.20 -11.53
N LYS A 177 18.72 5.76 -10.65
CA LYS A 177 17.42 5.22 -11.04
C LYS A 177 16.58 6.29 -11.75
N PRO A 178 16.17 6.07 -13.02
CA PRO A 178 15.50 7.11 -13.81
C PRO A 178 13.98 7.09 -13.67
N ALA A 179 13.41 5.99 -13.19
CA ALA A 179 11.97 5.78 -13.16
C ALA A 179 11.53 4.90 -12.00
N TYR A 180 10.31 5.17 -11.54
CA TYR A 180 9.65 4.51 -10.43
C TYR A 180 8.21 4.20 -10.82
N ARG A 181 7.58 3.30 -10.07
CA ARG A 181 6.14 3.02 -10.19
C ARG A 181 5.41 3.32 -8.89
N SER A 182 4.11 3.55 -8.98
CA SER A 182 3.22 3.57 -7.82
C SER A 182 1.91 2.86 -8.15
N ARG A 183 1.46 1.98 -7.26
CA ARG A 183 0.15 1.35 -7.32
C ARG A 183 -0.79 2.05 -6.33
N VAL A 184 -1.95 2.50 -6.81
CA VAL A 184 -2.88 3.33 -6.03
C VAL A 184 -4.31 2.85 -6.21
N ASP A 185 -5.06 2.69 -5.12
CA ASP A 185 -6.49 2.36 -5.20
C ASP A 185 -7.28 3.40 -6.01
N SER A 186 -8.26 2.91 -6.77
CA SER A 186 -9.06 3.76 -7.66
C SER A 186 -9.92 4.79 -6.94
N ASP A 187 -10.19 4.62 -5.65
CA ASP A 187 -10.90 5.56 -4.79
C ASP A 187 -9.97 6.40 -3.88
N ASN A 188 -8.66 6.14 -3.89
CA ASN A 188 -7.67 6.93 -3.14
C ASN A 188 -7.25 8.18 -3.92
N TYR A 189 -8.19 9.12 -4.04
CA TYR A 189 -7.98 10.39 -4.75
C TYR A 189 -6.82 11.23 -4.19
N ALA A 190 -6.53 11.11 -2.90
CA ALA A 190 -5.42 11.83 -2.28
C ALA A 190 -4.07 11.37 -2.84
N SER A 191 -3.84 10.05 -2.90
CA SER A 191 -2.64 9.47 -3.50
C SER A 191 -2.59 9.69 -5.01
N GLN A 192 -3.72 9.58 -5.72
CA GLN A 192 -3.77 9.88 -7.17
C GLN A 192 -3.32 11.33 -7.45
N ASN A 193 -3.82 12.30 -6.68
CA ASN A 193 -3.43 13.70 -6.83
C ASN A 193 -1.96 13.93 -6.47
N LEU A 194 -1.44 13.22 -5.47
CA LEU A 194 -0.02 13.26 -5.12
C LEU A 194 0.85 12.75 -6.28
N MET A 195 0.51 11.59 -6.88
CA MET A 195 1.26 11.05 -8.02
C MET A 195 1.21 12.01 -9.21
N LYS A 196 0.04 12.57 -9.54
CA LYS A 196 -0.08 13.59 -10.59
C LYS A 196 0.77 14.83 -10.32
N LYS A 197 0.85 15.28 -9.06
CA LYS A 197 1.70 16.42 -8.66
C LYS A 197 3.20 16.11 -8.81
N LEU A 198 3.61 14.85 -8.71
CA LEU A 198 4.96 14.39 -9.00
C LEU A 198 5.24 14.18 -10.49
N GLY A 199 4.32 14.58 -11.38
CA GLY A 199 4.46 14.39 -12.83
C GLY A 199 4.19 12.97 -13.32
N ALA A 200 3.64 12.10 -12.46
CA ALA A 200 3.35 10.72 -12.81
C ALA A 200 2.31 10.62 -13.93
N LYS A 201 2.49 9.62 -14.79
CA LYS A 201 1.58 9.34 -15.92
C LYS A 201 0.84 8.02 -15.67
N PRO A 202 -0.42 7.89 -16.11
CA PRO A 202 -1.11 6.61 -16.14
C PRO A 202 -0.31 5.56 -16.90
N ASN A 203 -0.18 4.36 -16.33
CA ASN A 203 0.59 3.25 -16.89
C ASN A 203 -0.19 1.91 -16.86
N GLY A 204 -1.52 1.97 -16.78
CA GLY A 204 -2.39 0.80 -16.75
C GLY A 204 -2.89 0.46 -15.36
N ILE A 205 -3.28 -0.80 -15.17
CA ILE A 205 -3.86 -1.31 -13.93
C ILE A 205 -3.27 -2.69 -13.62
N SER A 206 -3.25 -3.05 -12.34
CA SER A 206 -2.80 -4.37 -11.90
C SER A 206 -3.75 -4.98 -10.89
N GLU A 207 -3.83 -6.31 -10.89
CA GLU A 207 -4.44 -7.06 -9.79
C GLU A 207 -3.55 -6.88 -8.54
N MET A 208 -4.16 -6.82 -7.36
CA MET A 208 -3.43 -6.73 -6.08
C MET A 208 -3.87 -7.80 -5.10
N PHE A 209 -5.18 -7.90 -4.88
CA PHE A 209 -5.77 -8.70 -3.81
C PHE A 209 -6.71 -9.82 -4.30
N ILE A 210 -7.24 -9.67 -5.51
CA ILE A 210 -8.22 -10.58 -6.10
C ILE A 210 -7.77 -10.85 -7.52
N HIS A 211 -7.75 -12.14 -7.90
CA HIS A 211 -7.19 -12.59 -9.17
C HIS A 211 -8.16 -13.51 -9.91
N GLY A 212 -8.02 -13.58 -11.24
CA GLY A 212 -8.65 -14.61 -12.06
C GLY A 212 -10.19 -14.67 -11.95
N GLU A 213 -10.75 -15.85 -11.68
CA GLU A 213 -12.21 -16.04 -11.59
C GLU A 213 -12.86 -15.25 -10.46
N TYR A 214 -12.17 -15.12 -9.32
CA TYR A 214 -12.69 -14.36 -8.19
C TYR A 214 -12.79 -12.87 -8.52
N LEU A 215 -11.84 -12.35 -9.30
CA LEU A 215 -11.87 -10.95 -9.73
C LEU A 215 -13.05 -10.70 -10.66
N ARG A 216 -13.27 -11.58 -11.64
CA ARG A 216 -14.43 -11.48 -12.55
C ARG A 216 -15.75 -11.50 -11.78
N LYS A 217 -15.88 -12.38 -10.79
CA LYS A 217 -17.08 -12.45 -9.94
C LYS A 217 -17.25 -11.15 -9.12
N PHE A 218 -16.18 -10.68 -8.50
CA PHE A 218 -16.19 -9.43 -7.73
C PHE A 218 -16.60 -8.23 -8.58
N GLN A 219 -16.08 -8.13 -9.81
CA GLN A 219 -16.45 -7.10 -10.77
C GLN A 219 -17.95 -7.13 -11.11
N GLU A 220 -18.49 -8.31 -11.44
CA GLU A 220 -19.91 -8.45 -11.78
C GLU A 220 -20.84 -8.10 -10.62
N GLU A 221 -20.49 -8.53 -9.41
CA GLU A 221 -21.25 -8.26 -8.18
C GLU A 221 -21.22 -6.77 -7.78
N ASN A 222 -20.20 -6.03 -8.21
CA ASN A 222 -19.97 -4.63 -7.83
C ASN A 222 -20.02 -3.66 -9.03
N LYS A 223 -20.68 -4.04 -10.13
CA LYS A 223 -20.79 -3.19 -11.33
C LYS A 223 -21.56 -1.89 -11.10
N ASP A 224 -22.41 -1.86 -10.08
CA ASP A 224 -23.14 -0.69 -9.60
C ASP A 224 -22.23 0.40 -9.02
N LEU A 225 -20.99 0.04 -8.67
CA LEU A 225 -19.97 0.99 -8.26
C LEU A 225 -19.49 1.90 -9.42
N ILE A 226 -19.79 1.59 -10.69
CA ILE A 226 -19.32 2.38 -11.84
C ILE A 226 -20.09 3.70 -11.99
N ASP A 227 -19.55 4.75 -11.38
CA ASP A 227 -20.03 6.13 -11.47
C ASP A 227 -19.29 6.95 -12.56
N ASP A 228 -19.67 8.21 -12.73
CA ASP A 228 -19.05 9.12 -13.71
C ASP A 228 -17.57 9.38 -13.41
N LYS A 229 -17.17 9.36 -12.13
CA LYS A 229 -15.78 9.54 -11.72
C LYS A 229 -14.94 8.36 -12.18
N ARG A 230 -15.41 7.14 -11.94
CA ARG A 230 -14.76 5.91 -12.42
C ARG A 230 -14.72 5.84 -13.94
N ARG A 231 -15.77 6.27 -14.66
CA ARG A 231 -15.74 6.34 -16.13
C ARG A 231 -14.68 7.31 -16.64
N LYS A 232 -14.53 8.47 -16.00
CA LYS A 232 -13.49 9.45 -16.34
C LYS A 232 -12.09 8.90 -16.05
N LEU A 233 -11.91 8.26 -14.90
CA LEU A 233 -10.65 7.64 -14.51
C LEU A 233 -10.27 6.49 -15.46
N ALA A 234 -11.21 5.64 -15.84
CA ALA A 234 -10.99 4.55 -16.78
C ALA A 234 -10.53 5.07 -18.14
N LYS A 235 -11.12 6.19 -18.60
CA LYS A 235 -10.68 6.89 -19.82
C LYS A 235 -9.26 7.43 -19.70
N GLU A 236 -8.89 7.99 -18.56
CA GLU A 236 -7.52 8.47 -18.29
C GLU A 236 -6.49 7.32 -18.33
N PHE A 237 -6.89 6.12 -17.90
CA PHE A 237 -6.04 4.93 -17.88
C PHE A 237 -6.19 4.03 -19.11
N HIS A 238 -7.03 4.42 -20.07
CA HIS A 238 -7.31 3.64 -21.29
C HIS A 238 -7.82 2.21 -21.05
N VAL A 239 -8.63 2.00 -20.01
CA VAL A 239 -9.22 0.71 -19.61
C VAL A 239 -10.75 0.77 -19.61
N ALA A 240 -11.43 -0.38 -19.51
CA ALA A 240 -12.87 -0.36 -19.33
C ALA A 240 -13.23 0.06 -17.89
N PRO A 241 -14.35 0.75 -17.63
CA PRO A 241 -14.73 1.15 -16.29
C PRO A 241 -14.89 -0.01 -15.29
N ILE A 242 -15.30 -1.19 -15.79
CA ILE A 242 -15.43 -2.40 -14.97
C ILE A 242 -14.07 -2.92 -14.50
N ASP A 243 -13.02 -2.69 -15.29
CA ASP A 243 -11.67 -3.14 -14.95
C ASP A 243 -11.12 -2.38 -13.74
N LEU A 244 -11.59 -1.16 -13.46
CA LEU A 244 -11.19 -0.45 -12.24
C LEU A 244 -11.72 -1.08 -10.94
N ILE A 245 -12.69 -1.99 -11.03
CA ILE A 245 -13.24 -2.68 -9.86
C ILE A 245 -12.32 -3.88 -9.56
N GLY A 246 -11.72 -3.88 -8.38
CA GLY A 246 -10.80 -4.94 -7.92
C GLY A 246 -9.35 -4.82 -8.40
N HIS A 247 -9.03 -3.80 -9.22
CA HIS A 247 -7.66 -3.47 -9.61
C HIS A 247 -7.19 -2.17 -8.95
N VAL A 248 -5.86 -2.02 -8.89
CA VAL A 248 -5.19 -0.76 -8.53
C VAL A 248 -4.67 -0.06 -9.79
N LEU A 249 -4.63 1.27 -9.73
CA LEU A 249 -4.07 2.12 -10.77
C LEU A 249 -2.55 2.04 -10.74
N GLU A 250 -1.92 1.84 -11.90
CA GLU A 250 -0.47 1.95 -12.02
C GLU A 250 -0.06 3.31 -12.56
N PHE A 251 0.80 4.00 -11.82
CA PHE A 251 1.46 5.22 -12.26
C PHE A 251 2.92 4.96 -12.55
N ARG A 252 3.42 5.55 -13.64
CA ARG A 252 4.85 5.64 -13.95
C ARG A 252 5.34 7.04 -13.62
N ILE A 253 6.48 7.12 -12.92
CA ILE A 253 7.14 8.36 -12.53
C ILE A 253 8.52 8.35 -13.17
N ASP A 254 8.68 9.05 -14.28
CA ASP A 254 10.01 9.35 -14.82
C ASP A 254 10.56 10.53 -14.00
N TRP A 255 11.67 10.33 -13.30
CA TRP A 255 12.18 11.33 -12.35
C TRP A 255 13.47 11.95 -12.85
N ASN A 256 13.48 13.28 -12.90
CA ASN A 256 14.67 14.06 -13.17
C ASN A 256 14.71 15.22 -12.16
N PRO A 257 15.74 15.31 -11.29
CA PRO A 257 15.82 16.34 -10.25
C PRO A 257 15.76 17.78 -10.78
N THR A 258 16.03 18.01 -12.06
CA THR A 258 15.97 19.34 -12.69
C THR A 258 14.57 19.81 -13.07
N ASP A 259 13.55 18.95 -12.95
CA ASP A 259 12.19 19.25 -13.41
C ASP A 259 11.31 19.93 -12.33
N LEU A 260 11.92 20.36 -11.20
CA LEU A 260 11.28 20.97 -10.03
C LEU A 260 11.60 22.46 -9.87
#